data_AF-A0A9P6M1C8-F1
#
_entry.id   AF-A0A9P6M1C8-F1
#
_cell.length_a   1.000
_cell.length_b   1.000
_cell.length_c   1.000
_cell.angle_alpha   90.00
_cell.angle_beta   90.00
_cell.angle_gamma   90.00
#
_symmetry.space_group_name_H-M   'P 1'
#
loop_
_entity.id
_entity.type
_entity.pdbx_description
1 polymer ?
#
loop_
_entity_poly.entity_id
_entity_poly.type
_entity_poly.pdbx_seq_one_letter_code
_entity_poly.pdbx_strand_id
1 'polypeptide(L)'
;MDPRLSPDRTLRSPDSGMMDTSSDNQGFAGSSNPMDSDVYPEQLPTAGTPSSLSNVTLTADGGSTAPDNNGNSKRKRFVKVVEVDAPNNLDLDAYIANYKGHTKINRLEFIADRCPSLQIDALKAAITELKTNQTLNIPRYANLVKKLNEAVKYGAPGSAHVSSDLLNVDKAWADSQLQKAKQQTEMLESELKNYKRNSIKESIRMGNVELGNHYYACGDLTNAHKGYSRTRDYCTTPKHIIELCMNVIKVSIELGNFPHVLTYVVKADSTPEVPQDKDMTKAKLKAASGLANLDLSKYSAAARDFLSIGEELVGHQYGEVISANDIAVYGGLCALASFSRTELKRLVIDNVGFRQYLELEPHIRDLIQSFYNSNYTVCLDIMDKWRNDYLLDIHLHSHIEALYTNIRKKALVQFTSPFLTVDLTKMAKSFSTSVPELEKELVSLIISGQIEARIDSQQKILWAKQTNKRSAIFERSTAMGQDYEREAKGLVLRIQMMNHGLVVKGPMEKSPGGGNLDGGDYDHHQRHGRGGRGGRDTQMFADTRTGVSNFLSNFTRDRARG
;
A
#
# COMPACT_ATOMS: atom_id res chain seq x y z
N MET A 1 36.71 50.41 20.87
CA MET A 1 37.48 51.42 20.11
C MET A 1 37.24 51.17 18.64
N ASP A 2 37.13 52.25 17.88
CA ASP A 2 36.85 52.37 16.45
C ASP A 2 37.68 53.58 15.96
N PRO A 3 37.81 53.94 14.66
CA PRO A 3 37.73 53.20 13.39
C PRO A 3 39.09 53.29 12.63
N ARG A 4 39.11 52.98 11.31
CA ARG A 4 39.81 53.70 10.19
C ARG A 4 39.69 52.87 8.88
N LEU A 5 39.48 53.41 7.68
CA LEU A 5 39.09 54.77 7.23
C LEU A 5 38.57 54.70 5.76
N SER A 6 37.73 55.66 5.35
CA SER A 6 37.28 55.94 3.95
C SER A 6 37.83 57.34 3.50
N PRO A 7 37.30 58.15 2.53
CA PRO A 7 36.16 58.05 1.57
C PRO A 7 36.65 57.53 0.19
N ASP A 8 36.41 58.02 -1.04
CA ASP A 8 35.73 59.17 -1.70
C ASP A 8 35.58 58.78 -3.23
N ARG A 9 34.69 59.26 -4.13
CA ARG A 9 33.81 60.46 -4.23
C ARG A 9 32.43 60.24 -4.88
N THR A 10 31.57 61.22 -4.58
CA THR A 10 30.41 61.82 -5.27
C THR A 10 30.48 61.94 -6.82
N LEU A 11 29.37 62.00 -7.59
CA LEU A 11 28.41 63.14 -7.68
C LEU A 11 27.08 62.84 -8.45
N ARG A 12 26.02 63.58 -8.06
CA ARG A 12 24.84 64.08 -8.83
C ARG A 12 23.75 63.14 -9.42
N SER A 13 22.57 63.24 -8.82
CA SER A 13 21.21 63.26 -9.40
C SER A 13 20.88 64.67 -9.98
N PRO A 14 19.64 65.06 -10.42
CA PRO A 14 18.32 64.40 -10.35
C PRO A 14 17.40 64.54 -11.61
N ASP A 15 16.09 64.22 -11.42
CA ASP A 15 14.91 64.68 -12.18
C ASP A 15 14.66 64.16 -13.61
N SER A 16 13.42 64.11 -14.13
CA SER A 16 12.06 64.01 -13.54
C SER A 16 11.06 63.62 -14.65
N GLY A 17 9.83 63.18 -14.32
CA GLY A 17 8.78 62.97 -15.34
C GLY A 17 7.57 62.15 -14.91
N MET A 18 6.40 62.78 -14.84
CA MET A 18 5.08 62.17 -14.67
C MET A 18 4.11 62.83 -15.67
N MET A 19 2.86 62.34 -15.74
CA MET A 19 1.72 62.80 -16.58
C MET A 19 1.70 62.28 -18.03
N ASP A 20 0.55 62.22 -18.73
CA ASP A 20 -0.84 61.83 -18.39
C ASP A 20 -1.68 61.84 -19.71
N THR A 21 -3.02 61.73 -19.62
CA THR A 21 -4.04 62.09 -20.65
C THR A 21 -4.31 61.16 -21.86
N SER A 22 -5.53 60.57 -21.85
CA SER A 22 -6.68 60.84 -22.75
C SER A 22 -6.46 61.66 -24.06
N SER A 23 -7.22 61.48 -25.16
CA SER A 23 -8.39 60.62 -25.48
C SER A 23 -8.75 60.68 -27.00
N ASP A 24 -9.92 60.14 -27.38
CA ASP A 24 -10.77 60.54 -28.54
C ASP A 24 -10.40 60.05 -29.97
N ASN A 25 -11.33 59.82 -30.92
CA ASN A 25 -12.79 59.50 -30.90
C ASN A 25 -13.26 59.08 -32.32
N GLN A 26 -14.55 58.67 -32.46
CA GLN A 26 -15.38 58.59 -33.68
C GLN A 26 -15.09 57.44 -34.68
N GLY A 27 -16.09 56.86 -35.36
CA GLY A 27 -17.56 57.00 -35.19
C GLY A 27 -18.38 56.60 -36.43
N PHE A 28 -19.69 56.34 -36.25
CA PHE A 28 -20.73 56.07 -37.28
C PHE A 28 -20.56 54.76 -38.11
N ALA A 29 -21.59 54.04 -38.60
CA ALA A 29 -23.06 53.98 -38.40
C ALA A 29 -23.54 52.58 -38.93
N GLY A 30 -24.76 52.07 -38.78
CA GLY A 30 -25.98 52.48 -38.08
C GLY A 30 -27.28 51.95 -38.76
N SER A 31 -28.33 51.57 -38.00
CA SER A 31 -29.70 51.13 -38.45
C SER A 31 -29.82 49.88 -39.37
N SER A 32 -30.93 49.09 -39.41
CA SER A 32 -32.13 48.96 -38.54
C SER A 32 -32.94 47.66 -38.82
N ASN A 33 -33.68 47.18 -37.80
CA ASN A 33 -34.71 46.11 -37.77
C ASN A 33 -36.03 46.45 -38.52
N PRO A 34 -37.13 45.63 -38.50
CA PRO A 34 -37.33 44.15 -38.43
C PRO A 34 -38.45 43.65 -39.42
N MET A 35 -38.97 42.40 -39.29
CA MET A 35 -40.43 42.02 -39.18
C MET A 35 -40.75 40.54 -39.53
N ASP A 36 -41.59 39.89 -38.70
CA ASP A 36 -42.80 39.02 -38.93
C ASP A 36 -42.95 38.04 -40.14
N SER A 37 -43.73 36.94 -40.10
CA SER A 37 -44.29 36.10 -39.00
C SER A 37 -44.91 34.77 -39.53
N ASP A 38 -45.27 33.85 -38.61
CA ASP A 38 -46.36 32.83 -38.68
C ASP A 38 -46.29 31.51 -39.50
N VAL A 39 -47.22 30.61 -39.09
CA VAL A 39 -47.80 29.39 -39.73
C VAL A 39 -47.17 28.01 -39.44
N TYR A 40 -47.93 27.19 -38.69
CA TYR A 40 -47.91 25.71 -38.63
C TYR A 40 -48.99 25.13 -39.58
N PRO A 41 -48.87 23.87 -40.08
CA PRO A 41 -49.58 22.76 -39.40
C PRO A 41 -48.93 21.36 -39.46
N GLU A 42 -48.98 20.67 -38.30
CA GLU A 42 -49.49 19.29 -38.10
C GLU A 42 -49.27 18.16 -39.13
N GLN A 43 -48.49 17.13 -38.75
CA GLN A 43 -48.85 15.70 -38.94
C GLN A 43 -47.97 14.71 -38.14
N LEU A 44 -48.55 13.54 -37.81
CA LEU A 44 -47.98 12.39 -37.08
C LEU A 44 -48.56 11.10 -37.71
N PRO A 45 -48.07 9.86 -37.44
CA PRO A 45 -46.88 9.43 -36.69
C PRO A 45 -45.99 8.40 -37.45
N THR A 46 -44.91 7.88 -36.83
CA THR A 46 -44.60 6.43 -36.62
C THR A 46 -43.09 6.09 -36.48
N ALA A 47 -42.81 5.02 -35.71
CA ALA A 47 -41.64 4.13 -35.73
C ALA A 47 -40.19 4.69 -35.82
N GLY A 48 -39.40 4.55 -34.74
CA GLY A 48 -37.94 4.77 -34.79
C GLY A 48 -37.25 4.83 -33.42
N THR A 49 -37.08 3.69 -32.73
CA THR A 49 -36.42 3.64 -31.41
C THR A 49 -34.88 3.54 -31.48
N PRO A 50 -34.15 4.35 -30.71
CA PRO A 50 -32.87 3.97 -30.12
C PRO A 50 -33.07 3.67 -28.62
N SER A 51 -32.96 2.40 -28.22
CA SER A 51 -33.21 1.97 -26.83
C SER A 51 -31.99 2.20 -25.92
N SER A 52 -32.22 2.95 -24.83
CA SER A 52 -31.57 2.88 -23.50
C SER A 52 -30.38 1.92 -23.33
N LEU A 53 -29.20 2.40 -22.89
CA LEU A 53 -28.93 2.64 -21.45
C LEU A 53 -29.45 1.52 -20.53
N SER A 54 -28.74 0.39 -20.48
CA SER A 54 -29.00 -0.67 -19.52
C SER A 54 -28.33 -0.39 -18.17
N ASN A 55 -29.11 0.06 -17.19
CA ASN A 55 -28.73 -0.02 -15.77
C ASN A 55 -28.52 -1.49 -15.35
N VAL A 56 -27.61 -1.76 -14.41
CA VAL A 56 -27.54 -3.05 -13.70
C VAL A 56 -27.64 -2.82 -12.20
N THR A 57 -28.64 -3.46 -11.59
CA THR A 57 -29.08 -3.23 -10.22
C THR A 57 -28.25 -4.00 -9.19
N LEU A 58 -27.97 -3.36 -8.05
CA LEU A 58 -27.53 -4.05 -6.84
C LEU A 58 -28.69 -4.86 -6.25
N THR A 59 -28.62 -6.18 -6.31
CA THR A 59 -29.52 -7.08 -5.56
C THR A 59 -28.73 -7.74 -4.44
N ALA A 60 -29.19 -7.55 -3.20
CA ALA A 60 -28.76 -8.34 -2.06
C ALA A 60 -29.89 -9.32 -1.72
N ASP A 61 -29.54 -10.57 -1.44
CA ASP A 61 -30.44 -11.53 -0.79
C ASP A 61 -29.61 -12.47 0.11
N GLY A 62 -30.26 -13.06 1.12
CA GLY A 62 -29.62 -13.84 2.18
C GLY A 62 -29.97 -15.33 2.11
N GLY A 63 -28.95 -16.18 1.99
CA GLY A 63 -29.07 -17.64 2.08
C GLY A 63 -28.01 -18.24 2.99
N SER A 64 -28.40 -19.16 3.88
CA SER A 64 -27.49 -19.76 4.87
C SER A 64 -27.15 -21.21 4.52
N THR A 65 -25.85 -21.51 4.38
CA THR A 65 -25.30 -22.88 4.31
C THR A 65 -23.96 -22.96 5.04
N ALA A 66 -23.59 -24.17 5.47
CA ALA A 66 -22.49 -24.47 6.39
C ALA A 66 -21.06 -24.20 5.83
N PRO A 67 -20.03 -24.07 6.68
CA PRO A 67 -18.67 -23.74 6.26
C PRO A 67 -17.86 -24.97 5.82
N ASP A 68 -17.45 -25.02 4.56
CA ASP A 68 -16.48 -25.99 4.06
C ASP A 68 -15.04 -25.55 4.36
N ASN A 69 -14.21 -26.50 4.80
CA ASN A 69 -12.89 -26.25 5.39
C ASN A 69 -11.76 -26.79 4.51
N ASN A 70 -11.25 -25.98 3.57
CA ASN A 70 -10.00 -26.31 2.87
C ASN A 70 -9.16 -25.07 2.50
N GLY A 71 -7.85 -25.25 2.38
CA GLY A 71 -6.86 -24.20 2.50
C GLY A 71 -6.44 -23.49 1.21
N ASN A 72 -6.31 -22.16 1.33
CA ASN A 72 -5.24 -21.35 0.76
C ASN A 72 -4.85 -21.61 -0.72
N SER A 73 -5.70 -21.16 -1.65
CA SER A 73 -5.28 -20.81 -3.00
C SER A 73 -5.74 -19.39 -3.33
N LYS A 74 -4.79 -18.44 -3.48
CA LYS A 74 -5.09 -17.07 -3.93
C LYS A 74 -5.80 -17.16 -5.29
N ARG A 75 -7.09 -16.81 -5.35
CA ARG A 75 -7.80 -16.56 -6.63
C ARG A 75 -6.93 -15.62 -7.47
N LYS A 76 -6.57 -16.01 -8.70
CA LYS A 76 -6.01 -15.07 -9.68
C LYS A 76 -7.03 -13.95 -9.85
N ARG A 77 -6.74 -12.77 -9.30
CA ARG A 77 -7.48 -11.55 -9.63
C ARG A 77 -7.22 -11.29 -11.10
N PHE A 78 -8.24 -11.43 -11.94
CA PHE A 78 -8.23 -10.81 -13.27
C PHE A 78 -8.34 -9.29 -13.06
N VAL A 79 -7.22 -8.68 -12.69
CA VAL A 79 -7.05 -7.23 -12.77
C VAL A 79 -7.09 -6.92 -14.25
N LYS A 80 -8.19 -6.31 -14.72
CA LYS A 80 -8.22 -5.72 -16.06
C LYS A 80 -7.00 -4.80 -16.14
N VAL A 81 -6.12 -5.06 -17.08
CA VAL A 81 -4.93 -4.22 -17.26
C VAL A 81 -5.45 -2.81 -17.55
N VAL A 82 -5.07 -1.87 -16.68
CA VAL A 82 -5.30 -0.46 -16.93
C VAL A 82 -4.18 -0.05 -17.86
N GLU A 83 -4.51 0.06 -19.14
CA GLU A 83 -3.69 0.77 -20.11
C GLU A 83 -3.51 2.19 -19.58
N VAL A 84 -2.26 2.63 -19.54
CA VAL A 84 -1.89 3.97 -19.13
C VAL A 84 -1.49 4.73 -20.39
N ASP A 85 -2.08 5.91 -20.58
CA ASP A 85 -1.66 6.86 -21.62
C ASP A 85 -0.16 7.18 -21.48
N ALA A 86 0.41 7.82 -22.50
CA ALA A 86 1.82 8.18 -22.52
C ALA A 86 2.26 8.85 -21.19
N PRO A 87 3.34 8.39 -20.55
CA PRO A 87 3.75 8.91 -19.26
C PRO A 87 4.21 10.37 -19.40
N ASN A 88 3.97 11.16 -18.35
CA ASN A 88 4.17 12.60 -18.37
C ASN A 88 5.62 12.99 -18.08
N ASN A 89 6.35 12.19 -17.30
CA ASN A 89 7.69 12.52 -16.82
C ASN A 89 8.67 11.31 -16.82
N LEU A 90 8.24 10.11 -17.27
CA LEU A 90 9.06 8.89 -17.20
C LEU A 90 10.06 8.78 -18.35
N ASP A 91 11.33 9.07 -18.07
CA ASP A 91 12.47 8.57 -18.87
C ASP A 91 12.69 7.08 -18.55
N LEU A 92 12.51 6.23 -19.56
CA LEU A 92 12.63 4.78 -19.43
C LEU A 92 14.07 4.34 -19.09
N ASP A 93 15.08 4.91 -19.74
CA ASP A 93 16.48 4.49 -19.57
C ASP A 93 17.02 4.96 -18.21
N ALA A 94 16.74 6.22 -17.83
CA ALA A 94 17.12 6.74 -16.52
C ALA A 94 16.41 6.00 -15.38
N TYR A 95 15.12 5.68 -15.53
CA TYR A 95 14.38 4.89 -14.55
C TYR A 95 14.96 3.48 -14.41
N ILE A 96 15.23 2.80 -15.52
CA ILE A 96 15.67 1.40 -15.55
C ILE A 96 17.15 1.22 -15.16
N ALA A 97 17.98 2.25 -15.31
CA ALA A 97 19.35 2.28 -14.78
C ALA A 97 19.42 2.11 -13.25
N ASN A 98 18.34 2.43 -12.52
CA ASN A 98 18.30 2.26 -11.06
C ASN A 98 18.29 0.80 -10.59
N TYR A 99 17.93 -0.15 -11.47
CA TYR A 99 17.64 -1.53 -11.10
C TYR A 99 18.64 -2.55 -11.69
N LYS A 100 18.72 -3.72 -11.05
CA LYS A 100 19.64 -4.80 -11.43
C LYS A 100 18.93 -6.16 -11.38
N GLY A 101 19.43 -7.11 -12.18
CA GLY A 101 18.94 -8.49 -12.19
C GLY A 101 17.46 -8.62 -12.54
N HIS A 102 16.75 -9.55 -11.89
CA HIS A 102 15.35 -9.84 -12.17
C HIS A 102 14.42 -8.63 -12.01
N THR A 103 14.61 -7.80 -10.98
CA THR A 103 13.78 -6.60 -10.74
C THR A 103 13.82 -5.61 -11.90
N LYS A 104 14.97 -5.46 -12.57
CA LYS A 104 15.10 -4.66 -13.80
C LYS A 104 14.19 -5.18 -14.91
N ILE A 105 14.23 -6.50 -15.17
CA ILE A 105 13.40 -7.16 -16.18
C ILE A 105 11.91 -7.17 -15.78
N ASN A 106 11.61 -7.34 -14.49
CA ASN A 106 10.25 -7.30 -13.95
C ASN A 106 9.59 -5.93 -14.18
N ARG A 107 10.32 -4.84 -13.92
CA ARG A 107 9.81 -3.47 -14.16
C ARG A 107 9.65 -3.18 -15.66
N LEU A 108 10.62 -3.55 -16.51
CA LEU A 108 10.52 -3.43 -17.97
C LEU A 108 9.31 -4.20 -18.53
N GLU A 109 9.12 -5.45 -18.12
CA GLU A 109 7.99 -6.29 -18.56
C GLU A 109 6.65 -5.73 -18.07
N PHE A 110 6.61 -5.18 -16.85
CA PHE A 110 5.41 -4.55 -16.29
C PHE A 110 5.01 -3.25 -16.99
N ILE A 111 5.99 -2.42 -17.39
CA ILE A 111 5.78 -1.23 -18.23
C ILE A 111 5.27 -1.66 -19.61
N ALA A 112 5.91 -2.65 -20.23
CA ALA A 112 5.54 -3.14 -21.56
C ALA A 112 4.11 -3.70 -21.63
N ASP A 113 3.65 -4.35 -20.56
CA ASP A 113 2.28 -4.88 -20.47
C ASP A 113 1.23 -3.79 -20.22
N ARG A 114 1.61 -2.53 -19.92
CA ARG A 114 0.69 -1.43 -19.50
C ARG A 114 0.74 -0.15 -20.31
N CYS A 115 1.87 0.16 -20.96
CA CYS A 115 2.11 1.41 -21.67
C CYS A 115 2.35 1.13 -23.16
N PRO A 116 1.32 1.22 -24.03
CA PRO A 116 1.47 0.93 -25.46
C PRO A 116 2.55 1.76 -26.16
N SER A 117 2.78 3.01 -25.72
CA SER A 117 3.79 3.90 -26.30
C SER A 117 5.24 3.53 -25.95
N LEU A 118 5.49 2.89 -24.80
CA LEU A 118 6.83 2.42 -24.38
C LEU A 118 7.03 0.91 -24.58
N GLN A 119 5.99 0.17 -24.99
CA GLN A 119 5.99 -1.29 -25.07
C GLN A 119 7.15 -1.85 -25.89
N ILE A 120 7.37 -1.32 -27.09
CA ILE A 120 8.43 -1.80 -27.98
C ILE A 120 9.82 -1.58 -27.38
N ASP A 121 10.09 -0.40 -26.81
CA ASP A 121 11.42 -0.05 -26.30
C ASP A 121 11.72 -0.71 -24.94
N ALA A 122 10.72 -0.87 -24.07
CA ALA A 122 10.86 -1.65 -22.85
C ALA A 122 11.13 -3.14 -23.14
N LEU A 123 10.52 -3.72 -24.19
CA LEU A 123 10.82 -5.08 -24.63
C LEU A 123 12.20 -5.20 -25.27
N LYS A 124 12.63 -4.24 -26.11
CA LYS A 124 14.01 -4.17 -26.64
C LYS A 124 15.04 -4.16 -25.51
N ALA A 125 14.86 -3.28 -24.52
CA ALA A 125 15.75 -3.15 -23.38
C ALA A 125 15.83 -4.44 -22.56
N ALA A 126 14.68 -5.07 -22.27
CA ALA A 126 14.63 -6.34 -21.53
C ALA A 126 15.34 -7.49 -22.27
N ILE A 127 15.10 -7.61 -23.58
CA ILE A 127 15.73 -8.64 -24.43
C ILE A 127 17.25 -8.42 -24.52
N THR A 128 17.68 -7.17 -24.68
CA THR A 128 19.09 -6.78 -24.76
C THR A 128 19.83 -7.05 -23.44
N GLU A 129 19.23 -6.64 -22.31
CA GLU A 129 19.75 -6.91 -20.96
C GLU A 129 19.95 -8.42 -20.70
N LEU A 130 19.00 -9.26 -21.12
CA LEU A 130 19.10 -10.72 -20.96
C LEU A 130 20.19 -11.34 -21.83
N LYS A 131 20.38 -10.88 -23.07
CA LYS A 131 21.49 -11.33 -23.94
C LYS A 131 22.85 -10.89 -23.39
N THR A 132 23.00 -9.61 -23.05
CA THR A 132 24.26 -9.02 -22.54
C THR A 132 24.73 -9.69 -21.25
N ASN A 133 23.83 -9.95 -20.30
CA ASN A 133 24.16 -10.62 -19.04
C ASN A 133 24.29 -12.16 -19.15
N GLN A 134 24.22 -12.75 -20.37
CA GLN A 134 24.22 -14.20 -20.61
C GLN A 134 23.25 -14.97 -19.68
N THR A 135 21.96 -14.57 -19.66
CA THR A 135 20.99 -15.19 -18.74
C THR A 135 20.89 -16.71 -18.93
N LEU A 136 20.63 -17.43 -17.84
CA LEU A 136 20.27 -18.85 -17.87
C LEU A 136 18.73 -19.05 -17.96
N ASN A 137 17.95 -17.97 -17.92
CA ASN A 137 16.48 -18.01 -17.94
C ASN A 137 15.92 -18.16 -19.38
N ILE A 138 16.18 -19.35 -19.94
CA ILE A 138 15.59 -19.95 -21.15
C ILE A 138 14.15 -19.45 -21.44
N PRO A 139 13.17 -19.83 -20.59
CA PRO A 139 11.76 -19.51 -20.82
C PRO A 139 11.45 -18.01 -20.89
N ARG A 140 12.09 -17.18 -20.04
CA ARG A 140 11.79 -15.74 -20.00
C ARG A 140 12.27 -15.01 -21.24
N TYR A 141 13.47 -15.31 -21.73
CA TYR A 141 13.96 -14.74 -22.98
C TYR A 141 13.02 -15.07 -24.15
N ALA A 142 12.62 -16.34 -24.28
CA ALA A 142 11.69 -16.78 -25.33
C ALA A 142 10.32 -16.08 -25.24
N ASN A 143 9.78 -15.91 -24.02
CA ASN A 143 8.51 -15.22 -23.79
C ASN A 143 8.57 -13.72 -24.13
N LEU A 144 9.67 -13.03 -23.80
CA LEU A 144 9.83 -11.61 -24.11
C LEU A 144 10.01 -11.37 -25.62
N VAL A 145 10.78 -12.21 -26.31
CA VAL A 145 10.88 -12.18 -27.79
C VAL A 145 9.52 -12.44 -28.43
N LYS A 146 8.73 -13.39 -27.89
CA LYS A 146 7.35 -13.62 -28.34
C LYS A 146 6.48 -12.38 -28.15
N LYS A 147 6.48 -11.74 -26.97
CA LYS A 147 5.76 -10.49 -26.71
C LYS A 147 6.14 -9.39 -27.70
N LEU A 148 7.43 -9.21 -28.00
CA LEU A 148 7.90 -8.23 -28.98
C LEU A 148 7.41 -8.55 -30.40
N ASN A 149 7.48 -9.82 -30.81
CA ASN A 149 7.00 -10.29 -32.11
C ASN A 149 5.48 -10.09 -32.28
N GLU A 150 4.71 -10.27 -31.21
CA GLU A 150 3.26 -9.99 -31.17
C GLU A 150 2.97 -8.49 -31.21
N ALA A 151 3.65 -7.66 -30.40
CA ALA A 151 3.51 -6.20 -30.40
C ALA A 151 3.79 -5.57 -31.78
N VAL A 152 4.84 -6.04 -32.47
CA VAL A 152 5.18 -5.57 -33.83
C VAL A 152 4.14 -6.01 -34.87
N LYS A 153 3.55 -7.21 -34.74
CA LYS A 153 2.47 -7.66 -35.62
C LYS A 153 1.17 -6.87 -35.45
N TYR A 154 0.88 -6.38 -34.25
CA TYR A 154 -0.25 -5.50 -33.99
C TYR A 154 0.04 -4.02 -34.29
N GLY A 155 1.24 -3.68 -34.77
CA GLY A 155 1.59 -2.33 -35.20
C GLY A 155 1.82 -1.34 -34.06
N ALA A 156 2.31 -1.79 -32.91
CA ALA A 156 2.59 -0.94 -31.76
C ALA A 156 3.56 0.22 -32.09
N PRO A 157 3.46 1.39 -31.42
CA PRO A 157 4.39 2.51 -31.60
C PRO A 157 5.87 2.07 -31.54
N GLY A 158 6.69 2.56 -32.47
CA GLY A 158 8.11 2.20 -32.57
C GLY A 158 8.42 0.91 -33.35
N SER A 159 7.41 0.18 -33.84
CA SER A 159 7.59 -1.08 -34.61
C SER A 159 8.52 -0.97 -35.84
N ALA A 160 8.57 0.20 -36.49
CA ALA A 160 9.45 0.45 -37.64
C ALA A 160 10.96 0.48 -37.28
N HIS A 161 11.31 0.54 -35.99
CA HIS A 161 12.68 0.64 -35.48
C HIS A 161 13.09 -0.63 -34.70
N VAL A 162 12.62 -1.80 -35.12
CA VAL A 162 12.95 -3.10 -34.51
C VAL A 162 13.78 -3.94 -35.49
N SER A 163 15.03 -4.23 -35.13
CA SER A 163 15.91 -5.10 -35.91
C SER A 163 15.38 -6.54 -35.98
N SER A 164 15.47 -7.18 -37.14
CA SER A 164 15.00 -8.56 -37.38
C SER A 164 15.57 -9.58 -36.37
N ASP A 165 16.81 -9.35 -35.91
CA ASP A 165 17.55 -10.22 -34.99
C ASP A 165 17.03 -10.18 -33.53
N LEU A 166 16.14 -9.22 -33.23
CA LEU A 166 15.41 -9.12 -31.96
C LEU A 166 14.02 -9.76 -32.03
N LEU A 167 13.44 -9.90 -33.23
CA LEU A 167 12.12 -10.50 -33.45
C LEU A 167 12.12 -12.03 -33.39
N ASN A 168 13.31 -12.65 -33.44
CA ASN A 168 13.51 -14.08 -33.53
C ASN A 168 14.26 -14.62 -32.29
N VAL A 169 13.84 -15.78 -31.80
CA VAL A 169 14.55 -16.48 -30.71
C VAL A 169 15.82 -17.07 -31.29
N ASP A 170 16.97 -16.62 -30.78
CA ASP A 170 18.28 -17.19 -31.12
C ASP A 170 18.40 -18.59 -30.53
N LYS A 171 18.05 -19.60 -31.33
CA LYS A 171 18.04 -21.01 -30.92
C LYS A 171 19.44 -21.52 -30.56
N ALA A 172 20.46 -21.16 -31.35
CA ALA A 172 21.82 -21.64 -31.13
C ALA A 172 22.39 -21.12 -29.80
N TRP A 173 22.14 -19.84 -29.47
CA TRP A 173 22.48 -19.29 -28.17
C TRP A 173 21.61 -19.86 -27.04
N ALA A 174 20.29 -20.00 -27.26
CA ALA A 174 19.35 -20.53 -26.27
C ALA A 174 19.65 -21.98 -25.86
N ASP A 175 19.87 -22.87 -26.83
CA ASP A 175 20.21 -24.27 -26.60
C ASP A 175 21.57 -24.40 -25.89
N SER A 176 22.53 -23.54 -26.24
CA SER A 176 23.84 -23.44 -25.57
C SER A 176 23.73 -22.99 -24.11
N GLN A 177 22.96 -21.93 -23.80
CA GLN A 177 22.73 -21.53 -22.40
C GLN A 177 21.91 -22.58 -21.63
N LEU A 178 20.95 -23.26 -22.26
CA LEU A 178 20.18 -24.33 -21.63
C LEU A 178 21.07 -25.54 -21.28
N GLN A 179 21.98 -25.93 -22.19
CA GLN A 179 22.97 -26.98 -21.93
C GLN A 179 23.92 -26.59 -20.79
N LYS A 180 24.45 -25.35 -20.81
CA LYS A 180 25.30 -24.79 -19.75
C LYS A 180 24.60 -24.78 -18.39
N ALA A 181 23.35 -24.31 -18.34
CA ALA A 181 22.53 -24.29 -17.13
C ALA A 181 22.32 -25.71 -16.56
N LYS A 182 22.01 -26.69 -17.43
CA LYS A 182 21.87 -28.10 -17.04
C LYS A 182 23.17 -28.69 -16.49
N GLN A 183 24.29 -28.50 -17.20
CA GLN A 183 25.61 -29.00 -16.77
C GLN A 183 26.02 -28.41 -15.41
N GLN A 184 25.78 -27.11 -15.19
CA GLN A 184 26.03 -26.46 -13.90
C GLN A 184 25.13 -27.02 -12.78
N THR A 185 23.86 -27.33 -13.06
CA THR A 185 22.97 -27.98 -12.08
C THR A 185 23.49 -29.37 -11.70
N GLU A 186 23.83 -30.21 -12.67
CA GLU A 186 24.33 -31.57 -12.45
C GLU A 186 25.67 -31.58 -11.68
N MET A 187 26.54 -30.60 -11.97
CA MET A 187 27.80 -30.38 -11.25
C MET A 187 27.57 -30.00 -9.78
N LEU A 188 26.79 -28.94 -9.53
CA LEU A 188 26.53 -28.44 -8.17
C LEU A 188 25.76 -29.46 -7.31
N GLU A 189 24.84 -30.23 -7.88
CA GLU A 189 24.15 -31.32 -7.18
C GLU A 189 25.11 -32.47 -6.82
N SER A 190 26.08 -32.78 -7.67
CA SER A 190 27.14 -33.78 -7.42
C SER A 190 28.10 -33.32 -6.32
N GLU A 191 28.56 -32.07 -6.37
CA GLU A 191 29.41 -31.46 -5.35
C GLU A 191 28.71 -31.41 -3.99
N LEU A 192 27.45 -30.95 -3.94
CA LEU A 192 26.64 -30.94 -2.73
C LEU A 192 26.41 -32.36 -2.16
N LYS A 193 26.31 -33.39 -3.01
CA LYS A 193 26.25 -34.81 -2.59
C LYS A 193 27.58 -35.28 -1.98
N ASN A 194 28.72 -34.80 -2.48
CA ASN A 194 30.04 -35.09 -1.92
C ASN A 194 30.27 -34.34 -0.59
N TYR A 195 29.90 -33.06 -0.49
CA TYR A 195 29.97 -32.31 0.78
C TYR A 195 29.10 -32.95 1.87
N LYS A 196 27.92 -33.47 1.52
CA LYS A 196 27.06 -34.24 2.44
C LYS A 196 27.71 -35.55 2.89
N ARG A 197 28.42 -36.27 2.02
CA ARG A 197 29.20 -37.47 2.40
C ARG A 197 30.32 -37.11 3.39
N ASN A 198 31.02 -36.02 3.14
CA ASN A 198 32.12 -35.54 3.96
C ASN A 198 31.67 -34.89 5.29
N SER A 199 30.35 -34.66 5.47
CA SER A 199 29.73 -34.14 6.70
C SER A 199 30.21 -32.75 7.17
N ILE A 200 30.87 -31.97 6.30
CA ILE A 200 31.37 -30.63 6.63
C ILE A 200 30.22 -29.63 6.54
N LYS A 201 29.71 -29.14 7.68
CA LYS A 201 28.55 -28.24 7.74
C LYS A 201 28.68 -27.01 6.82
N GLU A 202 29.83 -26.36 6.80
CA GLU A 202 30.01 -25.13 6.02
C GLU A 202 30.04 -25.41 4.50
N SER A 203 30.69 -26.48 4.04
CA SER A 203 30.63 -26.88 2.63
C SER A 203 29.22 -27.28 2.20
N ILE A 204 28.46 -27.93 3.08
CA ILE A 204 27.03 -28.23 2.83
C ILE A 204 26.21 -26.93 2.80
N ARG A 205 26.51 -25.95 3.65
CA ARG A 205 25.86 -24.62 3.63
C ARG A 205 26.11 -23.91 2.31
N MET A 206 27.38 -23.71 1.94
CA MET A 206 27.80 -23.04 0.71
C MET A 206 27.22 -23.71 -0.53
N GLY A 207 27.33 -25.04 -0.66
CA GLY A 207 26.75 -25.76 -1.81
C GLY A 207 25.21 -25.68 -1.91
N ASN A 208 24.48 -25.45 -0.81
CA ASN A 208 23.04 -25.14 -0.88
C ASN A 208 22.78 -23.66 -1.25
N VAL A 209 23.65 -22.71 -0.86
CA VAL A 209 23.59 -21.30 -1.27
C VAL A 209 23.89 -21.16 -2.76
N GLU A 210 24.95 -21.80 -3.25
CA GLU A 210 25.39 -21.78 -4.65
C GLU A 210 24.35 -22.43 -5.56
N LEU A 211 23.82 -23.60 -5.19
CA LEU A 211 22.70 -24.22 -5.91
C LEU A 211 21.42 -23.36 -5.85
N GLY A 212 21.17 -22.64 -4.75
CA GLY A 212 20.08 -21.67 -4.64
C GLY A 212 20.26 -20.48 -5.59
N ASN A 213 21.46 -19.91 -5.65
CA ASN A 213 21.85 -18.84 -6.56
C ASN A 213 21.74 -19.28 -8.03
N HIS A 214 22.09 -20.52 -8.33
CA HIS A 214 21.99 -21.11 -9.67
C HIS A 214 20.53 -21.28 -10.11
N TYR A 215 19.68 -21.92 -9.29
CA TYR A 215 18.25 -22.02 -9.60
C TYR A 215 17.61 -20.63 -9.73
N TYR A 216 18.01 -19.66 -8.91
CA TYR A 216 17.57 -18.27 -9.02
C TYR A 216 17.98 -17.66 -10.38
N ALA A 217 19.24 -17.80 -10.81
CA ALA A 217 19.71 -17.31 -12.11
C ALA A 217 19.04 -17.99 -13.31
N CYS A 218 18.61 -19.24 -13.16
CA CYS A 218 17.78 -19.97 -14.12
C CYS A 218 16.30 -19.53 -14.12
N GLY A 219 15.85 -18.76 -13.14
CA GLY A 219 14.46 -18.35 -12.96
C GLY A 219 13.57 -19.31 -12.16
N ASP A 220 14.11 -20.41 -11.63
CA ASP A 220 13.38 -21.35 -10.77
C ASP A 220 13.38 -20.86 -9.31
N LEU A 221 12.55 -19.84 -9.07
CA LEU A 221 12.33 -19.26 -7.74
C LEU A 221 11.84 -20.29 -6.71
N THR A 222 11.17 -21.35 -7.15
CA THR A 222 10.62 -22.38 -6.25
C THR A 222 11.72 -23.31 -5.73
N ASN A 223 12.66 -23.74 -6.57
CA ASN A 223 13.80 -24.54 -6.14
C ASN A 223 14.92 -23.68 -5.53
N ALA A 224 15.06 -22.41 -5.92
CA ALA A 224 15.90 -21.44 -5.22
C ALA A 224 15.47 -21.26 -3.75
N HIS A 225 14.18 -21.00 -3.50
CA HIS A 225 13.63 -20.87 -2.14
C HIS A 225 13.89 -22.13 -1.29
N LYS A 226 13.73 -23.33 -1.86
CA LYS A 226 14.07 -24.60 -1.20
C LYS A 226 15.58 -24.73 -0.93
N GLY A 227 16.43 -24.33 -1.87
CA GLY A 227 17.89 -24.33 -1.74
C GLY A 227 18.33 -23.49 -0.55
N TYR A 228 17.94 -22.22 -0.51
CA TYR A 228 18.21 -21.35 0.64
C TYR A 228 17.60 -21.90 1.94
N SER A 229 16.33 -22.33 1.92
CA SER A 229 15.66 -22.88 3.13
C SER A 229 16.38 -24.09 3.73
N ARG A 230 17.05 -24.93 2.92
CA ARG A 230 17.87 -26.05 3.39
C ARG A 230 19.14 -25.63 4.13
N THR A 231 19.66 -24.42 3.90
CA THR A 231 20.88 -23.93 4.59
C THR A 231 20.68 -23.76 6.10
N ARG A 232 19.42 -23.54 6.54
CA ARG A 232 19.01 -23.26 7.93
C ARG A 232 19.65 -24.19 8.96
N ASP A 233 19.70 -25.49 8.67
CA ASP A 233 20.14 -26.53 9.60
C ASP A 233 21.68 -26.64 9.68
N TYR A 234 22.37 -25.87 8.83
CA TYR A 234 23.83 -25.75 8.74
C TYR A 234 24.34 -24.35 9.13
N CYS A 235 23.45 -23.40 9.46
CA CYS A 235 23.83 -22.09 10.00
C CYS A 235 24.48 -22.24 11.38
N THR A 236 25.72 -21.77 11.52
CA THR A 236 26.51 -21.83 12.78
C THR A 236 26.81 -20.46 13.38
N THR A 237 26.73 -19.38 12.59
CA THR A 237 27.00 -18.00 13.03
C THR A 237 25.78 -17.11 12.79
N PRO A 238 25.66 -15.96 13.49
CA PRO A 238 24.63 -14.96 13.21
C PRO A 238 24.67 -14.47 11.75
N LYS A 239 25.88 -14.31 11.17
CA LYS A 239 26.05 -13.92 9.75
C LYS A 239 25.39 -14.92 8.80
N HIS A 240 25.50 -16.22 9.07
CA HIS A 240 24.88 -17.26 8.23
C HIS A 240 23.34 -17.26 8.33
N ILE A 241 22.78 -16.81 9.46
CA ILE A 241 21.33 -16.67 9.65
C ILE A 241 20.81 -15.42 8.92
N ILE A 242 21.55 -14.30 9.00
CA ILE A 242 21.23 -13.05 8.28
C ILE A 242 21.28 -13.28 6.76
N GLU A 243 22.34 -13.91 6.24
CA GLU A 243 22.50 -14.24 4.82
C GLU A 243 21.35 -15.11 4.30
N LEU A 244 20.98 -16.17 5.03
CA LEU A 244 19.79 -16.98 4.78
C LEU A 244 18.52 -16.12 4.70
N CYS A 245 18.33 -15.20 5.66
CA CYS A 245 17.13 -14.37 5.69
C CYS A 245 17.09 -13.41 4.49
N MET A 246 18.19 -12.76 4.13
CA MET A 246 18.27 -11.87 2.96
C MET A 246 17.95 -12.62 1.66
N ASN A 247 18.52 -13.82 1.46
CA ASN A 247 18.26 -14.62 0.25
C ASN A 247 16.81 -15.11 0.18
N VAL A 248 16.21 -15.54 1.31
CA VAL A 248 14.79 -15.94 1.34
C VAL A 248 13.87 -14.74 1.16
N ILE A 249 14.18 -13.57 1.73
CA ILE A 249 13.44 -12.31 1.53
C ILE A 249 13.39 -11.96 0.05
N LYS A 250 14.55 -11.91 -0.62
CA LYS A 250 14.70 -11.57 -2.04
C LYS A 250 13.81 -12.46 -2.94
N VAL A 251 13.92 -13.79 -2.81
CA VAL A 251 13.07 -14.72 -3.56
C VAL A 251 11.59 -14.61 -3.19
N SER A 252 11.26 -14.29 -1.93
CA SER A 252 9.86 -14.13 -1.48
C SER A 252 9.19 -12.87 -2.01
N ILE A 253 9.96 -11.81 -2.30
CA ILE A 253 9.47 -10.59 -2.97
C ILE A 253 9.10 -10.93 -4.42
N GLU A 254 9.98 -11.62 -5.17
CA GLU A 254 9.70 -12.03 -6.55
C GLU A 254 8.56 -13.05 -6.67
N LEU A 255 8.37 -13.90 -5.65
CA LEU A 255 7.21 -14.80 -5.54
C LEU A 255 5.91 -14.10 -5.10
N GLY A 256 5.92 -12.80 -4.80
CA GLY A 256 4.74 -12.07 -4.31
C GLY A 256 4.22 -12.56 -2.95
N ASN A 257 5.12 -13.04 -2.09
CA ASN A 257 4.82 -13.65 -0.79
C ASN A 257 5.28 -12.77 0.38
N PHE A 258 4.79 -11.53 0.38
CA PHE A 258 5.11 -10.50 1.39
C PHE A 258 4.85 -10.88 2.87
N PRO A 259 3.86 -11.73 3.23
CA PRO A 259 3.77 -12.26 4.60
C PRO A 259 4.99 -13.09 5.04
N HIS A 260 5.63 -13.81 4.09
CA HIS A 260 6.85 -14.56 4.34
C HIS A 260 8.06 -13.62 4.50
N VAL A 261 8.11 -12.53 3.72
CA VAL A 261 9.11 -11.46 3.87
C VAL A 261 9.12 -10.92 5.30
N LEU A 262 7.96 -10.48 5.83
CA LEU A 262 7.88 -9.97 7.20
C LEU A 262 8.32 -11.00 8.25
N THR A 263 8.02 -12.28 8.04
CA THR A 263 8.43 -13.37 8.94
C THR A 263 9.96 -13.50 9.00
N TYR A 264 10.65 -13.37 7.86
CA TYR A 264 12.11 -13.46 7.79
C TYR A 264 12.81 -12.15 8.16
N VAL A 265 12.17 -10.98 7.98
CA VAL A 265 12.63 -9.70 8.54
C VAL A 265 12.68 -9.78 10.06
N VAL A 266 11.57 -10.16 10.73
CA VAL A 266 11.53 -10.28 12.19
C VAL A 266 12.57 -11.29 12.70
N LYS A 267 12.79 -12.38 11.97
CA LYS A 267 13.85 -13.35 12.30
C LYS A 267 15.26 -12.73 12.19
N ALA A 268 15.53 -11.95 11.15
CA ALA A 268 16.81 -11.26 10.98
C ALA A 268 17.03 -10.18 12.03
N ASP A 269 16.03 -9.32 12.30
CA ASP A 269 16.05 -8.31 13.36
C ASP A 269 16.25 -8.92 14.77
N SER A 270 15.79 -10.16 14.99
CA SER A 270 15.99 -10.90 16.25
C SER A 270 17.37 -11.59 16.37
N THR A 271 18.18 -11.59 15.31
CA THR A 271 19.48 -12.27 15.27
C THR A 271 20.59 -11.33 15.78
N PRO A 272 21.51 -11.78 16.67
CA PRO A 272 22.58 -10.94 17.19
C PRO A 272 23.42 -10.25 16.08
N GLU A 273 23.63 -8.95 16.24
CA GLU A 273 24.22 -8.09 15.20
C GLU A 273 25.69 -8.43 14.88
N VAL A 274 26.09 -8.26 13.62
CA VAL A 274 27.47 -8.39 13.17
C VAL A 274 28.04 -6.99 12.93
N PRO A 275 29.12 -6.56 13.64
CA PRO A 275 29.50 -5.14 13.70
C PRO A 275 29.82 -4.43 12.37
N GLN A 276 30.34 -5.13 11.35
CA GLN A 276 30.84 -4.48 10.13
C GLN A 276 29.75 -4.20 9.07
N ASP A 277 28.66 -4.96 9.06
CA ASP A 277 27.60 -4.88 8.04
C ASP A 277 26.26 -4.36 8.59
N LYS A 278 26.24 -3.92 9.87
CA LYS A 278 25.04 -3.70 10.68
C LYS A 278 24.01 -2.78 10.02
N ASP A 279 24.37 -1.52 9.80
CA ASP A 279 23.38 -0.50 9.44
C ASP A 279 22.91 -0.66 7.99
N MET A 280 23.81 -1.07 7.08
CA MET A 280 23.47 -1.53 5.72
C MET A 280 22.48 -2.71 5.73
N THR A 281 22.71 -3.73 6.56
CA THR A 281 21.81 -4.89 6.68
C THR A 281 20.43 -4.45 7.18
N LYS A 282 20.41 -3.66 8.27
CA LYS A 282 19.20 -3.11 8.87
C LYS A 282 18.40 -2.23 7.90
N ALA A 283 19.08 -1.39 7.12
CA ALA A 283 18.47 -0.56 6.09
C ALA A 283 17.80 -1.41 4.99
N LYS A 284 18.46 -2.48 4.51
CA LYS A 284 17.86 -3.43 3.55
C LYS A 284 16.66 -4.20 4.14
N LEU A 285 16.75 -4.62 5.39
CA LEU A 285 15.62 -5.25 6.11
C LEU A 285 14.44 -4.28 6.27
N LYS A 286 14.69 -3.00 6.55
CA LYS A 286 13.66 -1.96 6.60
C LYS A 286 13.04 -1.65 5.25
N ALA A 287 13.83 -1.60 4.17
CA ALA A 287 13.29 -1.45 2.82
C ALA A 287 12.37 -2.64 2.43
N ALA A 288 12.78 -3.88 2.75
CA ALA A 288 11.96 -5.07 2.53
C ALA A 288 10.69 -5.11 3.41
N SER A 289 10.78 -4.65 4.66
CA SER A 289 9.64 -4.52 5.58
C SER A 289 8.63 -3.47 5.09
N GLY A 290 9.13 -2.30 4.66
CA GLY A 290 8.31 -1.24 4.08
C GLY A 290 7.56 -1.71 2.84
N LEU A 291 8.25 -2.42 1.95
CA LEU A 291 7.66 -3.00 0.73
C LEU A 291 6.60 -4.06 1.03
N ALA A 292 6.85 -4.94 1.99
CA ALA A 292 5.89 -5.94 2.41
C ALA A 292 4.68 -5.35 3.16
N ASN A 293 4.86 -4.25 3.90
CA ASN A 293 3.77 -3.50 4.49
C ASN A 293 2.98 -2.69 3.45
N LEU A 294 3.59 -2.29 2.32
CA LEU A 294 2.92 -1.64 1.20
C LEU A 294 1.92 -2.58 0.49
N ASP A 295 2.36 -3.77 0.05
CA ASP A 295 1.47 -4.80 -0.55
C ASP A 295 0.28 -5.14 0.35
N LEU A 296 0.55 -5.33 1.64
CA LEU A 296 -0.47 -5.57 2.67
C LEU A 296 -1.33 -4.34 3.00
N SER A 297 -1.18 -3.23 2.26
CA SER A 297 -1.93 -1.96 2.37
C SER A 297 -1.84 -1.29 3.75
N LYS A 298 -0.78 -1.60 4.51
CA LYS A 298 -0.48 -1.05 5.84
C LYS A 298 0.34 0.23 5.74
N TYR A 299 -0.17 1.23 5.03
CA TYR A 299 0.57 2.47 4.69
C TYR A 299 1.26 3.15 5.87
N SER A 300 0.63 3.16 7.06
CA SER A 300 1.23 3.75 8.27
C SER A 300 2.40 2.94 8.85
N ALA A 301 2.47 1.63 8.60
CA ALA A 301 3.63 0.81 8.93
C ALA A 301 4.72 0.95 7.85
N ALA A 302 4.33 0.87 6.57
CA ALA A 302 5.24 1.05 5.44
C ALA A 302 5.99 2.37 5.50
N ALA A 303 5.28 3.48 5.76
CA ALA A 303 5.88 4.79 5.98
C ALA A 303 6.90 4.78 7.13
N ARG A 304 6.59 4.21 8.29
CA ARG A 304 7.52 4.18 9.43
C ARG A 304 8.75 3.33 9.15
N ASP A 305 8.64 2.24 8.39
CA ASP A 305 9.80 1.46 7.97
C ASP A 305 10.66 2.24 6.97
N PHE A 306 10.10 2.78 5.88
CA PHE A 306 10.85 3.57 4.89
C PHE A 306 11.51 4.82 5.47
N LEU A 307 10.82 5.57 6.33
CA LEU A 307 11.36 6.77 7.01
C LEU A 307 12.40 6.44 8.10
N SER A 308 12.59 5.16 8.44
CA SER A 308 13.61 4.68 9.40
C SER A 308 14.89 4.16 8.74
N ILE A 309 14.95 4.20 7.41
CA ILE A 309 16.16 3.98 6.61
C ILE A 309 17.03 5.26 6.74
N GLY A 310 18.31 5.11 7.07
CA GLY A 310 19.26 6.22 7.09
C GLY A 310 19.80 6.51 5.69
N GLU A 311 20.97 7.12 5.60
CA GLU A 311 21.63 7.43 4.32
C GLU A 311 22.24 6.20 3.61
N GLU A 312 22.14 5.01 4.20
CA GLU A 312 22.87 3.81 3.74
C GLU A 312 22.40 3.27 2.39
N LEU A 313 21.15 3.52 1.98
CA LEU A 313 20.60 3.07 0.69
C LEU A 313 20.53 4.17 -0.38
N VAL A 314 21.14 5.34 -0.15
CA VAL A 314 21.29 6.35 -1.19
C VAL A 314 22.15 5.77 -2.34
N GLY A 315 21.64 5.89 -3.57
CA GLY A 315 22.22 5.28 -4.77
C GLY A 315 21.77 3.83 -5.04
N HIS A 316 22.57 3.07 -5.80
CA HIS A 316 22.18 1.77 -6.37
C HIS A 316 22.49 0.56 -5.48
N GLN A 317 22.48 0.72 -4.16
CA GLN A 317 23.02 -0.25 -3.19
C GLN A 317 22.08 -1.44 -2.90
N TYR A 318 20.79 -1.32 -3.26
CA TYR A 318 19.79 -2.40 -3.14
C TYR A 318 18.86 -2.53 -4.37
N GLY A 319 19.27 -2.00 -5.54
CA GLY A 319 18.48 -2.01 -6.79
C GLY A 319 18.17 -3.39 -7.39
N GLU A 320 18.59 -4.48 -6.73
CA GLU A 320 18.07 -5.83 -6.98
C GLU A 320 16.65 -6.04 -6.41
N VAL A 321 16.20 -5.19 -5.49
CA VAL A 321 14.86 -5.23 -4.86
C VAL A 321 14.15 -3.87 -4.97
N ILE A 322 14.82 -2.76 -4.67
CA ILE A 322 14.21 -1.43 -4.56
C ILE A 322 15.25 -0.31 -4.73
N SER A 323 14.88 0.81 -5.35
CA SER A 323 15.75 1.97 -5.56
C SER A 323 15.63 3.02 -4.44
N ALA A 324 16.57 3.98 -4.39
CA ALA A 324 16.47 5.13 -3.50
C ALA A 324 15.26 6.03 -3.87
N ASN A 325 14.95 6.16 -5.17
CA ASN A 325 13.80 6.88 -5.69
C ASN A 325 12.47 6.22 -5.23
N ASP A 326 12.37 4.89 -5.29
CA ASP A 326 11.22 4.15 -4.73
C ASP A 326 11.03 4.45 -3.24
N ILE A 327 12.11 4.48 -2.46
CA ILE A 327 12.05 4.78 -1.02
C ILE A 327 11.50 6.19 -0.78
N ALA A 328 11.90 7.17 -1.61
CA ALA A 328 11.38 8.54 -1.57
C ALA A 328 9.86 8.58 -1.87
N VAL A 329 9.44 7.99 -3.00
CA VAL A 329 8.04 8.00 -3.47
C VAL A 329 7.14 7.19 -2.54
N TYR A 330 7.50 5.94 -2.24
CA TYR A 330 6.68 5.03 -1.43
C TYR A 330 6.61 5.54 0.01
N GLY A 331 7.73 5.97 0.60
CA GLY A 331 7.80 6.55 1.94
C GLY A 331 6.99 7.84 2.05
N GLY A 332 7.19 8.77 1.10
CA GLY A 332 6.51 10.05 1.04
C GLY A 332 4.99 9.93 0.88
N LEU A 333 4.52 9.18 -0.11
CA LEU A 333 3.08 8.98 -0.35
C LEU A 333 2.41 8.21 0.80
N CYS A 334 3.05 7.17 1.36
CA CYS A 334 2.49 6.43 2.49
C CYS A 334 2.42 7.30 3.76
N ALA A 335 3.41 8.16 4.01
CA ALA A 335 3.39 9.10 5.12
C ALA A 335 2.27 10.13 4.90
N LEU A 336 2.21 10.75 3.72
CA LEU A 336 1.20 11.75 3.36
C LEU A 336 -0.22 11.19 3.45
N ALA A 337 -0.44 9.93 3.06
CA ALA A 337 -1.72 9.25 3.18
C ALA A 337 -2.10 8.87 4.61
N SER A 338 -1.16 8.69 5.55
CA SER A 338 -1.44 8.03 6.84
C SER A 338 -1.07 8.79 8.13
N PHE A 339 -0.09 9.69 8.10
CA PHE A 339 0.42 10.36 9.31
C PHE A 339 -0.40 11.60 9.69
N SER A 340 -0.45 11.91 10.99
CA SER A 340 -0.94 13.20 11.49
C SER A 340 -0.01 14.36 11.11
N ARG A 341 -0.48 15.61 11.16
CA ARG A 341 0.33 16.81 10.80
C ARG A 341 1.59 16.96 11.66
N THR A 342 1.53 16.54 12.93
CA THR A 342 2.68 16.53 13.87
C THR A 342 3.67 15.40 13.55
N GLU A 343 3.18 14.21 13.16
CA GLU A 343 4.04 13.13 12.66
C GLU A 343 4.70 13.48 11.32
N LEU A 344 3.97 14.08 10.37
CA LEU A 344 4.55 14.55 9.09
C LEU A 344 5.70 15.52 9.31
N LYS A 345 5.53 16.50 10.20
CA LYS A 345 6.64 17.39 10.56
C LYS A 345 7.82 16.60 11.15
N ARG A 346 7.59 15.83 12.21
CA ARG A 346 8.66 15.19 13.00
C ARG A 346 9.38 14.04 12.27
N LEU A 347 8.70 13.28 11.42
CA LEU A 347 9.21 12.05 10.80
C LEU A 347 9.59 12.22 9.32
N VAL A 348 9.20 13.32 8.68
CA VAL A 348 9.43 13.55 7.24
C VAL A 348 10.14 14.88 6.99
N ILE A 349 9.58 15.99 7.46
CA ILE A 349 10.13 17.35 7.19
C ILE A 349 11.40 17.60 8.01
N ASP A 350 11.39 17.24 9.29
CA ASP A 350 12.51 17.42 10.22
C ASP A 350 13.50 16.23 10.19
N ASN A 351 13.30 15.25 9.30
CA ASN A 351 14.08 14.02 9.22
C ASN A 351 15.24 14.16 8.23
N VAL A 352 16.45 14.42 8.75
CA VAL A 352 17.68 14.66 7.97
C VAL A 352 18.07 13.46 7.09
N GLY A 353 17.83 12.22 7.54
CA GLY A 353 18.14 11.02 6.75
C GLY A 353 17.17 10.87 5.57
N PHE A 354 15.86 10.94 5.83
CA PHE A 354 14.87 10.82 4.76
C PHE A 354 14.91 11.99 3.76
N ARG A 355 15.35 13.17 4.20
CA ARG A 355 15.54 14.34 3.33
C ARG A 355 16.45 14.06 2.12
N GLN A 356 17.48 13.21 2.26
CA GLN A 356 18.37 12.89 1.14
C GLN A 356 17.63 12.16 0.00
N TYR A 357 16.69 11.27 0.35
CA TYR A 357 15.82 10.60 -0.63
C TYR A 357 14.82 11.60 -1.26
N LEU A 358 14.31 12.55 -0.47
CA LEU A 358 13.45 13.63 -0.98
C LEU A 358 14.18 14.66 -1.86
N GLU A 359 15.51 14.68 -1.87
CA GLU A 359 16.31 15.49 -2.80
C GLU A 359 16.55 14.77 -4.14
N LEU A 360 16.37 13.43 -4.20
CA LEU A 360 16.27 12.69 -5.47
C LEU A 360 14.92 12.94 -6.16
N GLU A 361 13.84 13.04 -5.38
CA GLU A 361 12.47 13.21 -5.88
C GLU A 361 11.83 14.51 -5.38
N PRO A 362 12.25 15.68 -5.92
CA PRO A 362 11.81 16.99 -5.44
C PRO A 362 10.29 17.19 -5.56
N HIS A 363 9.63 16.52 -6.51
CA HIS A 363 8.18 16.58 -6.66
C HIS A 363 7.43 15.99 -5.44
N ILE A 364 7.97 14.94 -4.80
CA ILE A 364 7.42 14.37 -3.55
C ILE A 364 7.64 15.33 -2.37
N ARG A 365 8.83 15.94 -2.29
CA ARG A 365 9.15 16.96 -1.28
C ARG A 365 8.17 18.14 -1.35
N ASP A 366 7.96 18.66 -2.56
CA ASP A 366 7.16 19.86 -2.79
C ASP A 366 5.65 19.58 -2.65
N LEU A 367 5.22 18.35 -2.95
CA LEU A 367 3.90 17.80 -2.61
C LEU A 367 3.66 17.80 -1.08
N ILE A 368 4.58 17.22 -0.31
CA ILE A 368 4.48 17.13 1.16
C ILE A 368 4.50 18.53 1.78
N GLN A 369 5.37 19.42 1.30
CA GLN A 369 5.46 20.80 1.77
C GLN A 369 4.19 21.61 1.44
N SER A 370 3.61 21.41 0.25
CA SER A 370 2.34 22.04 -0.15
C SER A 370 1.18 21.60 0.75
N PHE A 371 1.05 20.29 1.01
CA PHE A 371 0.07 19.77 1.97
C PHE A 371 0.29 20.31 3.39
N TYR A 372 1.55 20.35 3.87
CA TYR A 372 1.86 20.87 5.20
C TYR A 372 1.60 22.38 5.31
N ASN A 373 1.73 23.13 4.23
CA ASN A 373 1.40 24.57 4.16
C ASN A 373 -0.09 24.85 3.88
N SER A 374 -0.94 23.82 3.83
CA SER A 374 -2.37 23.92 3.44
C SER A 374 -2.62 24.42 2.00
N ASN A 375 -1.63 24.35 1.10
CA ASN A 375 -1.80 24.68 -0.32
C ASN A 375 -2.27 23.43 -1.10
N TYR A 376 -3.56 23.11 -0.96
CA TYR A 376 -4.10 21.86 -1.50
C TYR A 376 -4.25 21.84 -3.03
N THR A 377 -4.31 23.00 -3.69
CA THR A 377 -4.40 23.08 -5.15
C THR A 377 -3.12 22.54 -5.78
N VAL A 378 -1.97 23.15 -5.47
CA VAL A 378 -0.65 22.67 -5.93
C VAL A 378 -0.37 21.22 -5.47
N CYS A 379 -0.85 20.83 -4.28
CA CYS A 379 -0.77 19.45 -3.81
C CYS A 379 -1.50 18.46 -4.75
N LEU A 380 -2.72 18.78 -5.19
CA LEU A 380 -3.50 17.94 -6.09
C LEU A 380 -2.96 17.99 -7.52
N ASP A 381 -2.57 19.18 -8.01
CA ASP A 381 -1.98 19.34 -9.34
C ASP A 381 -0.70 18.50 -9.52
N ILE A 382 0.14 18.39 -8.48
CA ILE A 382 1.32 17.49 -8.48
C ILE A 382 0.88 16.02 -8.48
N MET A 383 -0.12 15.64 -7.66
CA MET A 383 -0.63 14.26 -7.64
C MET A 383 -1.14 13.84 -9.02
N ASP A 384 -1.99 14.64 -9.65
CA ASP A 384 -2.59 14.29 -10.95
C ASP A 384 -1.53 14.28 -12.07
N LYS A 385 -0.53 15.18 -12.04
CA LYS A 385 0.57 15.17 -13.03
C LYS A 385 1.37 13.85 -13.02
N TRP A 386 1.67 13.30 -11.85
CA TRP A 386 2.50 12.09 -11.71
C TRP A 386 1.69 10.78 -11.60
N ARG A 387 0.34 10.86 -11.58
CA ARG A 387 -0.55 9.71 -11.42
C ARG A 387 -0.29 8.60 -12.44
N ASN A 388 -0.08 8.94 -13.71
CA ASN A 388 0.18 7.99 -14.79
C ASN A 388 1.52 7.27 -14.59
N ASP A 389 2.58 8.01 -14.26
CA ASP A 389 3.93 7.48 -14.09
C ASP A 389 3.96 6.45 -12.93
N TYR A 390 3.23 6.70 -11.84
CA TYR A 390 3.09 5.74 -10.73
C TYR A 390 2.19 4.53 -11.04
N LEU A 391 1.28 4.60 -12.03
CA LEU A 391 0.49 3.45 -12.48
C LEU A 391 1.32 2.44 -13.31
N LEU A 392 2.52 2.86 -13.73
CA LEU A 392 3.53 2.01 -14.37
C LEU A 392 4.53 1.39 -13.36
N ASP A 393 4.40 1.66 -12.06
CA ASP A 393 5.23 1.05 -11.03
C ASP A 393 4.68 -0.31 -10.55
N ILE A 394 5.56 -1.33 -10.54
CA ILE A 394 5.21 -2.73 -10.25
C ILE A 394 4.59 -2.95 -8.85
N HIS A 395 4.89 -2.11 -7.86
CA HIS A 395 4.38 -2.24 -6.49
C HIS A 395 3.28 -1.21 -6.20
N LEU A 396 3.50 0.04 -6.58
CA LEU A 396 2.68 1.19 -6.18
C LEU A 396 1.36 1.28 -6.95
N HIS A 397 1.30 0.84 -8.21
CA HIS A 397 0.11 0.96 -9.08
C HIS A 397 -1.20 0.49 -8.43
N SER A 398 -1.15 -0.60 -7.64
CA SER A 398 -2.34 -1.20 -7.02
C SER A 398 -2.84 -0.44 -5.78
N HIS A 399 -2.06 0.55 -5.33
CA HIS A 399 -2.32 1.35 -4.13
C HIS A 399 -2.57 2.83 -4.43
N ILE A 400 -2.22 3.35 -5.62
CA ILE A 400 -2.35 4.77 -5.98
C ILE A 400 -3.76 5.31 -5.70
N GLU A 401 -4.80 4.63 -6.17
CA GLU A 401 -6.19 5.09 -5.99
C GLU A 401 -6.58 5.20 -4.51
N ALA A 402 -6.13 4.25 -3.67
CA ALA A 402 -6.37 4.25 -2.23
C ALA A 402 -5.52 5.30 -1.49
N LEU A 403 -4.26 5.47 -1.88
CA LEU A 403 -3.35 6.50 -1.33
C LEU A 403 -3.90 7.89 -1.65
N TYR A 404 -4.27 8.17 -2.90
CA TYR A 404 -4.78 9.46 -3.36
C TYR A 404 -6.11 9.80 -2.69
N THR A 405 -7.03 8.82 -2.63
CA THR A 405 -8.28 8.93 -1.86
C THR A 405 -8.02 9.31 -0.39
N ASN A 406 -7.04 8.70 0.26
CA ASN A 406 -6.72 8.98 1.65
C ASN A 406 -6.05 10.34 1.85
N ILE A 407 -5.16 10.76 0.94
CA ILE A 407 -4.55 12.10 0.94
C ILE A 407 -5.64 13.17 0.76
N ARG A 408 -6.52 13.02 -0.23
CA ARG A 408 -7.62 13.97 -0.50
C ARG A 408 -8.59 14.08 0.68
N LYS A 409 -9.01 12.95 1.27
CA LYS A 409 -9.85 12.95 2.49
C LYS A 409 -9.19 13.68 3.66
N LYS A 410 -7.89 13.45 3.89
CA LYS A 410 -7.15 14.17 4.95
C LYS A 410 -6.98 15.66 4.66
N ALA A 411 -6.79 16.05 3.40
CA ALA A 411 -6.76 17.44 2.99
C ALA A 411 -8.11 18.14 3.27
N LEU A 412 -9.25 17.50 2.93
CA LEU A 412 -10.59 18.02 3.21
C LEU A 412 -10.80 18.23 4.73
N VAL A 413 -10.46 17.24 5.55
CA VAL A 413 -10.52 17.35 7.03
C VAL A 413 -9.62 18.49 7.53
N GLN A 414 -8.35 18.55 7.08
CA GLN A 414 -7.38 19.56 7.52
C GLN A 414 -7.74 20.98 7.03
N PHE A 415 -8.41 21.12 5.88
CA PHE A 415 -8.94 22.40 5.40
C PHE A 415 -10.13 22.89 6.24
N THR A 416 -11.04 22.00 6.65
CA THR A 416 -12.23 22.39 7.44
C THR A 416 -11.95 22.62 8.92
N SER A 417 -10.95 21.92 9.50
CA SER A 417 -10.66 21.93 10.95
C SER A 417 -10.47 23.30 11.62
N PRO A 418 -9.92 24.37 10.99
CA PRO A 418 -9.74 25.67 11.64
C PRO A 418 -10.93 26.63 11.49
N PHE A 419 -11.99 26.28 10.76
CA PHE A 419 -13.08 27.20 10.42
C PHE A 419 -14.42 26.80 11.06
N LEU A 420 -15.18 27.80 11.53
CA LEU A 420 -16.58 27.61 11.94
C LEU A 420 -17.56 27.57 10.77
N THR A 421 -17.19 28.22 9.66
CA THR A 421 -17.99 28.32 8.43
C THR A 421 -17.07 28.28 7.22
N VAL A 422 -17.41 27.46 6.21
CA VAL A 422 -16.65 27.35 4.96
C VAL A 422 -17.57 27.53 3.77
N ASP A 423 -17.19 28.43 2.87
CA ASP A 423 -17.81 28.64 1.56
C ASP A 423 -17.41 27.49 0.61
N LEU A 424 -18.38 26.71 0.16
CA LEU A 424 -18.14 25.55 -0.70
C LEU A 424 -17.68 25.92 -2.10
N THR A 425 -17.98 27.13 -2.61
CA THR A 425 -17.49 27.56 -3.93
C THR A 425 -15.99 27.86 -3.89
N LYS A 426 -15.52 28.51 -2.83
CA LYS A 426 -14.09 28.74 -2.58
C LYS A 426 -13.36 27.43 -2.31
N MET A 427 -13.95 26.54 -1.50
CA MET A 427 -13.38 25.23 -1.20
C MET A 427 -13.30 24.34 -2.46
N ALA A 428 -14.33 24.30 -3.30
CA ALA A 428 -14.32 23.52 -4.54
C ALA A 428 -13.22 24.00 -5.50
N LYS A 429 -13.02 25.33 -5.62
CA LYS A 429 -11.90 25.91 -6.37
C LYS A 429 -10.53 25.51 -5.81
N SER A 430 -10.36 25.48 -4.48
CA SER A 430 -9.11 25.03 -3.85
C SER A 430 -8.81 23.54 -4.02
N PHE A 431 -9.84 22.72 -4.26
CA PHE A 431 -9.76 21.26 -4.40
C PHE A 431 -9.94 20.77 -5.86
N SER A 432 -9.82 21.68 -6.83
CA SER A 432 -9.89 21.42 -8.28
C SER A 432 -11.10 20.57 -8.69
N THR A 433 -12.28 20.87 -8.15
CA THR A 433 -13.50 20.04 -8.29
C THR A 433 -14.78 20.88 -8.40
N SER A 434 -15.90 20.27 -8.76
CA SER A 434 -17.21 20.94 -8.75
C SER A 434 -17.86 20.92 -7.36
N VAL A 435 -18.71 21.92 -7.06
CA VAL A 435 -19.45 21.99 -5.78
C VAL A 435 -20.33 20.75 -5.54
N PRO A 436 -21.07 20.20 -6.53
CA PRO A 436 -21.87 18.98 -6.33
C PRO A 436 -21.05 17.70 -6.08
N GLU A 437 -19.78 17.66 -6.46
CA GLU A 437 -18.87 16.56 -6.14
C GLU A 437 -18.27 16.72 -4.74
N LEU A 438 -17.80 17.93 -4.42
CA LEU A 438 -17.35 18.29 -3.08
C LEU A 438 -18.44 18.02 -2.01
N GLU A 439 -19.71 18.33 -2.29
CA GLU A 439 -20.81 18.00 -1.39
C GLU A 439 -20.93 16.49 -1.13
N LYS A 440 -20.75 15.63 -2.14
CA LYS A 440 -20.76 14.16 -1.96
C LYS A 440 -19.58 13.68 -1.12
N GLU A 441 -18.38 14.20 -1.36
CA GLU A 441 -17.18 13.89 -0.57
C GLU A 441 -17.34 14.31 0.90
N LEU A 442 -17.81 15.54 1.14
CA LEU A 442 -18.06 16.06 2.48
C LEU A 442 -19.17 15.29 3.21
N VAL A 443 -20.26 14.91 2.53
CA VAL A 443 -21.28 14.03 3.10
C VAL A 443 -20.67 12.70 3.56
N SER A 444 -19.80 12.07 2.75
CA SER A 444 -19.12 10.84 3.15
C SER A 444 -18.20 11.03 4.38
N LEU A 445 -17.55 12.19 4.52
CA LEU A 445 -16.69 12.52 5.66
C LEU A 445 -17.49 12.88 6.93
N ILE A 446 -18.67 13.47 6.79
CA ILE A 446 -19.59 13.76 7.90
C ILE A 446 -20.25 12.46 8.40
N ILE A 447 -20.71 11.58 7.50
CA ILE A 447 -21.30 10.28 7.87
C ILE A 447 -20.28 9.38 8.57
N SER A 448 -19.02 9.38 8.13
CA SER A 448 -17.94 8.63 8.78
C SER A 448 -17.35 9.30 10.02
N GLY A 449 -17.92 10.44 10.47
CA GLY A 449 -17.51 11.12 11.69
C GLY A 449 -16.13 11.81 11.63
N GLN A 450 -15.54 11.96 10.44
CA GLN A 450 -14.24 12.62 10.26
C GLN A 450 -14.35 14.15 10.21
N ILE A 451 -15.53 14.68 9.86
CA ILE A 451 -15.85 16.11 9.90
C ILE A 451 -17.15 16.31 10.70
N GLU A 452 -17.06 16.96 11.86
CA GLU A 452 -18.23 17.39 12.64
C GLU A 452 -18.85 18.67 12.05
N ALA A 453 -19.66 18.52 10.99
CA ALA A 453 -20.28 19.65 10.29
C ALA A 453 -21.70 19.37 9.78
N ARG A 454 -22.32 20.40 9.18
CA ARG A 454 -23.61 20.40 8.48
C ARG A 454 -23.47 21.19 7.18
N ILE A 455 -24.04 20.68 6.09
CA ILE A 455 -24.02 21.34 4.78
C ILE A 455 -25.34 22.08 4.59
N ASP A 456 -25.27 23.38 4.35
CA ASP A 456 -26.34 24.16 3.73
C ASP A 456 -26.12 24.14 2.21
N SER A 457 -26.92 23.31 1.51
CA SER A 457 -26.85 23.18 0.05
C SER A 457 -27.64 24.27 -0.70
N GLN A 458 -28.38 25.15 0.00
CA GLN A 458 -28.99 26.34 -0.60
C GLN A 458 -27.99 27.50 -0.65
N GLN A 459 -27.37 27.82 0.49
CA GLN A 459 -26.37 28.89 0.59
C GLN A 459 -24.96 28.46 0.14
N LYS A 460 -24.73 27.15 -0.04
CA LYS A 460 -23.43 26.53 -0.33
C LYS A 460 -22.39 26.83 0.76
N ILE A 461 -22.81 26.66 2.02
CA ILE A 461 -21.97 26.87 3.21
C ILE A 461 -21.92 25.60 4.05
N LEU A 462 -20.72 25.19 4.45
CA LEU A 462 -20.48 24.17 5.46
C LEU A 462 -20.37 24.84 6.84
N TRP A 463 -21.24 24.46 7.77
CA TRP A 463 -21.27 24.94 9.15
C TRP A 463 -20.66 23.90 10.10
N ALA A 464 -19.66 24.29 10.88
CA ALA A 464 -19.07 23.43 11.90
C ALA A 464 -20.09 23.15 13.03
N LYS A 465 -20.27 21.88 13.39
CA LYS A 465 -21.23 21.45 14.40
C LYS A 465 -20.65 21.71 15.79
N GLN A 466 -21.01 22.84 16.39
CA GLN A 466 -20.66 23.12 17.80
C GLN A 466 -21.43 22.19 18.75
N THR A 467 -20.83 21.05 19.09
CA THR A 467 -21.36 20.15 20.12
C THR A 467 -21.12 20.72 21.52
N ASN A 468 -22.20 20.96 22.28
CA ASN A 468 -22.07 21.29 23.69
C ASN A 468 -21.55 20.06 24.47
N LYS A 469 -20.25 20.05 24.77
CA LYS A 469 -19.56 18.94 25.45
C LYS A 469 -20.24 18.57 26.78
N ARG A 470 -20.82 19.54 27.50
CA ARG A 470 -21.57 19.28 28.74
C ARG A 470 -22.81 18.44 28.46
N SER A 471 -23.66 18.86 27.52
CA SER A 471 -24.88 18.12 27.17
C SER A 471 -24.57 16.69 26.72
N ALA A 472 -23.57 16.51 25.84
CA ALA A 472 -23.15 15.19 25.37
C ALA A 472 -22.64 14.27 26.50
N ILE A 473 -21.95 14.83 27.51
CA ILE A 473 -21.53 14.07 28.70
C ILE A 473 -22.75 13.69 29.56
N PHE A 474 -23.71 14.60 29.76
CA PHE A 474 -24.93 14.30 30.51
C PHE A 474 -25.80 13.22 29.83
N GLU A 475 -26.04 13.32 28.53
CA GLU A 475 -26.76 12.33 27.73
C GLU A 475 -26.07 10.95 27.81
N ARG A 476 -24.76 10.89 27.56
CA ARG A 476 -23.98 9.64 27.61
C ARG A 476 -23.96 9.01 29.01
N SER A 477 -23.84 9.83 30.05
CA SER A 477 -23.86 9.35 31.44
C SER A 477 -25.24 8.82 31.83
N THR A 478 -26.32 9.45 31.34
CA THR A 478 -27.71 9.02 31.57
C THR A 478 -27.98 7.69 30.87
N ALA A 479 -27.58 7.54 29.61
CA ALA A 479 -27.70 6.28 28.86
C ALA A 479 -26.93 5.14 29.55
N MET A 480 -25.68 5.39 29.96
CA MET A 480 -24.87 4.41 30.69
C MET A 480 -25.52 3.99 32.02
N GLY A 481 -26.18 4.93 32.72
CA GLY A 481 -26.94 4.65 33.94
C GLY A 481 -28.18 3.77 33.68
N GLN A 482 -28.93 4.05 32.60
CA GLN A 482 -30.09 3.26 32.19
C GLN A 482 -29.69 1.84 31.76
N ASP A 483 -28.58 1.68 31.04
CA ASP A 483 -28.08 0.36 30.64
C ASP A 483 -27.55 -0.43 31.84
N TYR A 484 -26.84 0.20 32.77
CA TYR A 484 -26.45 -0.44 34.04
C TYR A 484 -27.66 -0.88 34.88
N GLU A 485 -28.70 -0.04 34.97
CA GLU A 485 -29.96 -0.39 35.65
C GLU A 485 -30.66 -1.59 34.97
N ARG A 486 -30.65 -1.63 33.63
CA ARG A 486 -31.21 -2.72 32.80
C ARG A 486 -30.46 -4.04 33.04
N GLU A 487 -29.13 -4.01 33.03
CA GLU A 487 -28.28 -5.18 33.32
C GLU A 487 -28.46 -5.67 34.77
N ALA A 488 -28.49 -4.76 35.75
CA ALA A 488 -28.71 -5.11 37.15
C ALA A 488 -30.08 -5.78 37.37
N LYS A 489 -31.15 -5.24 36.77
CA LYS A 489 -32.49 -5.86 36.80
C LYS A 489 -32.49 -7.23 36.11
N GLY A 490 -31.80 -7.36 34.97
CA GLY A 490 -31.62 -8.63 34.26
C GLY A 490 -30.90 -9.69 35.11
N LEU A 491 -29.84 -9.30 35.83
CA LEU A 491 -29.10 -10.17 36.73
C LEU A 491 -29.93 -10.61 37.94
N VAL A 492 -30.69 -9.70 38.56
CA VAL A 492 -31.61 -10.05 39.66
C VAL A 492 -32.69 -11.01 39.18
N LEU A 493 -33.29 -10.78 38.01
CA LEU A 493 -34.25 -11.69 37.40
C LEU A 493 -33.63 -13.06 37.12
N ARG A 494 -32.41 -13.10 36.58
CA ARG A 494 -31.65 -14.34 36.31
C ARG A 494 -31.45 -15.17 37.58
N ILE A 495 -31.07 -14.52 38.69
CA ILE A 495 -30.92 -15.16 40.01
C ILE A 495 -32.27 -15.71 40.50
N GLN A 496 -33.35 -14.93 40.41
CA GLN A 496 -34.67 -15.41 40.83
C GLN A 496 -35.18 -16.59 39.99
N MET A 497 -34.94 -16.59 38.67
CA MET A 497 -35.25 -17.75 37.82
C MET A 497 -34.46 -18.98 38.22
N MET A 498 -33.17 -18.85 38.55
CA MET A 498 -32.34 -19.96 39.03
C MET A 498 -32.84 -20.52 40.37
N ASN A 499 -33.20 -19.64 41.32
CA ASN A 499 -33.74 -20.05 42.63
C ASN A 499 -35.07 -20.83 42.51
N HIS A 500 -35.90 -20.50 41.51
CA HIS A 500 -37.17 -21.20 41.24
C HIS A 500 -37.01 -22.38 40.25
N GLY A 501 -35.78 -22.81 39.95
CA GLY A 501 -35.51 -23.95 39.06
C GLY A 501 -35.80 -23.72 37.58
N LEU A 502 -36.11 -22.47 37.17
CA LEU A 502 -36.39 -22.06 35.79
C LEU A 502 -35.09 -21.93 34.97
N VAL A 503 -34.38 -23.06 34.84
CA VAL A 503 -33.09 -23.17 34.16
C VAL A 503 -33.24 -24.07 32.94
N VAL A 504 -33.02 -23.51 31.75
CA VAL A 504 -32.90 -24.28 30.52
C VAL A 504 -31.70 -25.21 30.64
N LYS A 505 -31.96 -26.51 30.80
CA LYS A 505 -30.93 -27.55 30.71
C LYS A 505 -30.56 -27.70 29.25
N GLY A 506 -29.27 -27.74 28.95
CA GLY A 506 -28.79 -28.05 27.59
C GLY A 506 -29.27 -29.44 27.14
N PRO A 507 -29.37 -29.70 25.83
CA PRO A 507 -29.72 -31.03 25.33
C PRO A 507 -28.72 -32.05 25.86
N MET A 508 -29.22 -33.17 26.39
CA MET A 508 -28.36 -34.29 26.78
C MET A 508 -27.69 -34.85 25.52
N GLU A 509 -26.36 -34.78 25.46
CA GLU A 509 -25.60 -35.50 24.45
C GLU A 509 -25.83 -37.01 24.65
N LYS A 510 -26.48 -37.66 23.68
CA LYS A 510 -26.57 -39.11 23.64
C LYS A 510 -25.19 -39.67 23.31
N SER A 511 -24.46 -40.15 24.30
CA SER A 511 -23.23 -40.92 24.08
C SER A 511 -23.54 -42.13 23.18
N PRO A 512 -22.88 -42.29 22.02
CA PRO A 512 -23.05 -43.46 21.17
C PRO A 512 -22.28 -44.64 21.76
N GLY A 513 -22.98 -45.55 22.46
CA GLY A 513 -22.33 -46.64 23.20
C GLY A 513 -23.27 -47.76 23.65
N GLY A 514 -24.35 -48.04 22.89
CA GLY A 514 -25.26 -49.15 23.18
C GLY A 514 -24.72 -50.48 22.70
N GLY A 515 -23.89 -51.15 23.51
CA GLY A 515 -23.44 -52.52 23.29
C GLY A 515 -23.68 -53.37 24.54
N ASN A 516 -24.39 -54.49 24.39
CA ASN A 516 -24.64 -55.43 25.48
C ASN A 516 -23.35 -56.07 25.99
N LEU A 517 -23.28 -56.32 27.31
CA LEU A 517 -22.99 -57.65 27.85
C LEU A 517 -23.52 -57.78 29.29
N ASP A 518 -23.46 -58.99 29.83
CA ASP A 518 -24.27 -59.49 30.96
C ASP A 518 -23.44 -59.85 32.21
N GLY A 519 -24.10 -59.86 33.38
CA GLY A 519 -23.65 -60.48 34.64
C GLY A 519 -22.60 -59.75 35.49
N GLY A 520 -22.66 -59.92 36.82
CA GLY A 520 -21.51 -59.65 37.72
C GLY A 520 -21.81 -59.06 39.10
N ASP A 521 -21.94 -59.93 40.10
CA ASP A 521 -22.16 -59.67 41.54
C ASP A 521 -21.14 -58.79 42.32
N TYR A 522 -21.66 -58.19 43.40
CA TYR A 522 -21.07 -57.90 44.73
C TYR A 522 -19.60 -57.46 44.96
N ASP A 523 -19.46 -56.16 45.31
CA ASP A 523 -19.00 -55.67 46.65
C ASP A 523 -17.51 -55.34 46.97
N HIS A 524 -17.39 -54.38 47.91
CA HIS A 524 -16.32 -53.99 48.84
C HIS A 524 -15.07 -53.15 48.44
N HIS A 525 -15.09 -51.93 48.99
CA HIS A 525 -14.00 -51.25 49.75
C HIS A 525 -12.94 -50.33 49.08
N GLN A 526 -13.10 -49.03 49.39
CA GLN A 526 -12.08 -48.07 49.88
C GLN A 526 -10.77 -47.80 49.08
N ARG A 527 -10.62 -46.55 48.58
CA ARG A 527 -9.77 -45.52 49.22
C ARG A 527 -9.92 -44.12 48.62
N HIS A 528 -9.45 -43.09 49.34
CA HIS A 528 -9.54 -41.68 48.96
C HIS A 528 -8.45 -41.21 47.98
N GLY A 529 -8.79 -40.31 47.06
CA GLY A 529 -7.88 -39.49 46.26
C GLY A 529 -8.57 -38.20 45.77
N ARG A 530 -7.91 -37.04 45.84
CA ARG A 530 -8.53 -35.72 45.56
C ARG A 530 -8.42 -35.31 44.08
N GLY A 531 -9.43 -34.58 43.58
CA GLY A 531 -9.20 -33.47 42.63
C GLY A 531 -9.96 -33.46 41.30
N GLY A 532 -11.26 -33.17 41.31
CA GLY A 532 -12.07 -32.87 40.11
C GLY A 532 -12.40 -31.38 40.00
N ARG A 533 -12.16 -30.76 38.83
CA ARG A 533 -12.31 -29.30 38.62
C ARG A 533 -13.78 -28.87 38.51
N GLY A 534 -14.19 -27.87 39.29
CA GLY A 534 -15.32 -27.00 38.94
C GLY A 534 -14.86 -25.93 37.93
N GLY A 535 -15.73 -25.54 36.97
CA GLY A 535 -15.33 -24.57 35.95
C GLY A 535 -16.41 -24.19 34.93
N ARG A 536 -17.24 -23.21 35.28
CA ARG A 536 -17.83 -22.25 34.32
C ARG A 536 -18.40 -21.00 34.99
N ASP A 537 -19.05 -21.13 36.15
CA ASP A 537 -19.74 -20.02 36.82
C ASP A 537 -18.80 -18.96 37.42
N THR A 538 -17.54 -19.31 37.72
CA THR A 538 -16.51 -18.38 38.18
C THR A 538 -16.09 -17.34 37.14
N GLN A 539 -16.42 -17.53 35.85
CA GLN A 539 -16.01 -16.62 34.77
C GLN A 539 -16.72 -15.26 34.85
N MET A 540 -18.06 -15.25 34.97
CA MET A 540 -18.86 -14.00 35.00
C MET A 540 -18.54 -13.10 36.20
N PHE A 541 -18.18 -13.68 37.35
CA PHE A 541 -17.75 -12.92 38.54
C PHE A 541 -16.32 -12.35 38.41
N ALA A 542 -15.52 -12.82 37.45
CA ALA A 542 -14.25 -12.20 37.10
C ALA A 542 -14.46 -11.02 36.14
N ASP A 543 -15.28 -11.19 35.10
CA ASP A 543 -15.51 -10.17 34.06
C ASP A 543 -16.19 -8.90 34.61
N THR A 544 -17.08 -9.07 35.59
CA THR A 544 -17.69 -7.93 36.32
C THR A 544 -16.67 -7.18 37.21
N ARG A 545 -15.69 -7.89 37.80
CA ARG A 545 -14.60 -7.26 38.56
C ARG A 545 -13.58 -6.56 37.66
N THR A 546 -13.24 -7.12 36.50
CA THR A 546 -12.31 -6.47 35.56
C THR A 546 -12.92 -5.21 34.94
N GLY A 547 -14.23 -5.19 34.68
CA GLY A 547 -14.95 -3.97 34.27
C GLY A 547 -14.75 -2.80 35.25
N VAL A 548 -15.00 -3.02 36.54
CA VAL A 548 -14.82 -2.00 37.60
C VAL A 548 -13.35 -1.61 37.78
N SER A 549 -12.42 -2.58 37.74
CA SER A 549 -10.98 -2.30 37.83
C SER A 549 -10.48 -1.45 36.66
N ASN A 550 -10.93 -1.74 35.44
CA ASN A 550 -10.56 -1.00 34.22
C ASN A 550 -11.11 0.43 34.26
N PHE A 551 -12.32 0.64 34.78
CA PHE A 551 -12.88 1.97 35.02
C PHE A 551 -12.00 2.80 35.96
N LEU A 552 -11.63 2.26 37.13
CA LEU A 552 -10.79 2.96 38.11
C LEU A 552 -9.38 3.27 37.56
N SER A 553 -8.76 2.36 36.79
CA SER A 553 -7.44 2.59 36.18
C SER A 553 -7.46 3.61 35.04
N ASN A 554 -8.59 3.77 34.33
CA ASN A 554 -8.73 4.79 33.29
C ASN A 554 -9.06 6.16 33.91
N PHE A 555 -9.96 6.21 34.90
CA PHE A 555 -10.34 7.42 35.62
C PHE A 555 -9.15 8.09 36.33
N THR A 556 -8.18 7.29 36.79
CA THR A 556 -6.91 7.78 37.36
C THR A 556 -5.89 8.20 36.31
N ARG A 557 -5.91 7.62 35.10
CA ARG A 557 -5.05 8.02 33.97
C ARG A 557 -5.44 9.36 33.37
N ASP A 558 -6.72 9.61 33.16
CA ASP A 558 -7.18 10.87 32.55
C ASP A 558 -6.97 12.06 33.51
N ARG A 559 -7.03 11.83 34.82
CA ARG A 559 -6.67 12.85 35.84
C ARG A 559 -5.18 13.20 35.87
N ALA A 560 -4.32 12.41 35.24
CA ALA A 560 -2.88 12.68 35.09
C ALA A 560 -2.51 13.28 33.72
N ARG A 561 -3.51 13.73 32.95
CA ARG A 561 -3.37 14.32 31.60
C ARG A 561 -4.16 15.62 31.40
N GLY A 562 -4.70 16.19 32.47
CA GLY A 562 -5.33 17.52 32.51
C GLY A 562 -4.42 18.54 33.17
#